data_AF-A0A8T4CFX5-F1
#
_entry.id   AF-A0A8T4CFX5-F1
#
_cell.length_a   1.000
_cell.length_b   1.000
_cell.length_c   1.000
_cell.angle_alpha   90.00
_cell.angle_beta   90.00
_cell.angle_gamma   90.00
#
_symmetry.space_group_name_H-M   'P 1'
#
loop_
_entity.id
_entity.type
_entity.pdbx_description
1 polymer ?
#
loop_
_entity_poly.entity_id
_entity_poly.type
_entity_poly.pdbx_seq_one_letter_code
_entity_poly.pdbx_strand_id
1 'polypeptide(L)'
;MRKWLVLSAASIVVVTVIVVALILLRVFRIPFFQLEILGVSNSPVHWIGWAGTVYIAFATPVYPIIKRKFSQYTPKMLGVHVIGNLLAVLLVSIHFAHQVTRPADNYPDLGTGVALYAAMVLLVATGMLLVSGVLNRFFRQVRFVHPALALTFYLVIVMHIIHGL
;
A
#
# COMPACT_ATOMS: atom_id res chain seq x y z
N MET A 1 3.62 21.59 -10.94
CA MET A 1 3.78 20.12 -10.75
C MET A 1 3.37 19.64 -9.37
N ARG A 2 3.88 20.21 -8.26
CA ARG A 2 3.58 19.72 -6.89
C ARG A 2 2.09 19.75 -6.51
N LYS A 3 1.34 20.80 -6.89
CA LYS A 3 -0.11 20.89 -6.61
C LYS A 3 -0.92 19.76 -7.27
N TRP A 4 -0.68 19.52 -8.57
CA TRP A 4 -1.33 18.42 -9.30
C TRP A 4 -1.04 17.06 -8.68
N LEU A 5 0.22 16.81 -8.31
CA LEU A 5 0.61 15.56 -7.65
C LEU A 5 -0.15 15.37 -6.32
N VAL A 6 -0.25 16.42 -5.50
CA VAL A 6 -0.98 16.38 -4.22
C VAL A 6 -2.47 16.11 -4.45
N LEU A 7 -3.09 16.79 -5.42
CA LEU A 7 -4.51 16.59 -5.73
C LEU A 7 -4.77 15.17 -6.23
N SER A 8 -3.99 14.68 -7.19
CA SER A 8 -4.11 13.30 -7.68
C SER A 8 -3.89 12.27 -6.55
N ALA A 9 -2.88 12.48 -5.70
CA ALA A 9 -2.62 11.62 -4.56
C ALA A 9 -3.80 11.62 -3.57
N ALA A 10 -4.33 12.79 -3.23
CA ALA A 10 -5.49 12.91 -2.35
C ALA A 10 -6.73 12.22 -2.95
N SER A 11 -6.99 12.41 -4.25
CA SER A 11 -8.08 11.74 -4.94
C SER A 11 -7.95 10.22 -4.88
N ILE A 12 -6.75 9.66 -5.09
CA ILE A 12 -6.53 8.21 -4.99
C ILE A 12 -6.79 7.73 -3.56
N VAL A 13 -6.30 8.45 -2.54
CA VAL A 13 -6.58 8.10 -1.13
C VAL A 13 -8.08 8.09 -0.84
N VAL A 14 -8.81 9.11 -1.30
CA VAL A 14 -10.28 9.18 -1.14
C VAL A 14 -10.98 8.02 -1.84
N VAL A 15 -10.59 7.71 -3.09
CA VAL A 15 -11.12 6.55 -3.82
C VAL A 15 -10.84 5.25 -3.06
N THR A 16 -9.62 5.06 -2.55
CA THR A 16 -9.27 3.89 -1.74
C THR A 16 -10.17 3.76 -0.52
N VAL A 17 -10.38 4.84 0.23
CA VAL A 17 -11.26 4.83 1.41
C VAL A 17 -12.69 4.48 1.02
N ILE A 18 -13.22 5.07 -0.05
CA ILE A 18 -14.59 4.79 -0.54
C ILE A 18 -14.71 3.32 -0.94
N VAL A 19 -13.78 2.80 -1.76
CA VAL A 19 -13.80 1.40 -2.21
C VAL A 19 -13.74 0.45 -1.03
N VAL A 20 -12.83 0.66 -0.08
CA VAL A 20 -12.71 -0.17 1.12
C VAL A 20 -13.99 -0.10 1.97
N ALA A 21 -14.54 1.10 2.18
CA ALA A 21 -15.77 1.27 2.95
C ALA A 21 -16.94 0.51 2.33
N LEU A 22 -17.09 0.57 1.00
CA LEU A 22 -18.15 -0.15 0.29
C LEU A 22 -18.01 -1.69 0.39
N ILE A 23 -16.77 -2.22 0.41
CA ILE A 23 -16.50 -3.65 0.67
C ILE A 23 -16.88 -4.00 2.11
N LEU A 24 -16.41 -3.23 3.09
CA LEU A 24 -16.64 -3.48 4.51
C LEU A 24 -18.12 -3.40 4.89
N LEU A 25 -18.85 -2.45 4.30
CA LEU A 25 -20.29 -2.29 4.45
C LEU A 25 -21.11 -3.30 3.63
N ARG A 26 -20.45 -4.20 2.90
CA ARG A 26 -21.05 -5.24 2.05
C ARG A 26 -21.99 -4.68 0.97
N VAL A 27 -21.78 -3.45 0.53
CA VAL A 27 -22.54 -2.85 -0.60
C VAL A 27 -22.24 -3.60 -1.90
N PHE A 28 -20.99 -4.03 -2.07
CA PHE A 28 -20.62 -5.04 -3.06
C PHE A 28 -19.76 -6.12 -2.41
N ARG A 29 -20.01 -7.38 -2.79
CA ARG A 29 -19.29 -8.54 -2.26
C ARG A 29 -18.33 -9.06 -3.31
N ILE A 30 -17.07 -9.18 -2.95
CA ILE A 30 -16.07 -9.82 -3.80
C ILE A 30 -16.21 -11.34 -3.60
N PRO A 31 -16.52 -12.11 -4.65
CA PRO A 31 -16.69 -13.55 -4.52
C PRO A 31 -15.35 -14.20 -4.16
N PHE A 32 -15.40 -15.16 -3.24
CA PHE A 32 -14.25 -15.98 -2.89
C PHE A 32 -14.25 -17.24 -3.75
N PHE A 33 -13.22 -17.38 -4.58
CA PHE A 33 -12.92 -18.61 -5.33
C PHE A 33 -11.41 -18.73 -5.50
N GLN A 34 -10.95 -19.94 -5.79
CA GLN A 34 -9.54 -20.23 -6.02
C GLN A 34 -9.23 -20.23 -7.52
N LEU A 35 -8.08 -19.68 -7.89
CA LEU A 35 -7.50 -19.77 -9.23
C LEU A 35 -6.16 -20.49 -9.13
N GLU A 36 -5.97 -21.49 -9.99
CA GLU A 36 -4.69 -22.16 -10.13
C GLU A 36 -3.89 -21.49 -11.25
N ILE A 37 -2.75 -20.91 -10.90
CA ILE A 37 -1.83 -20.26 -11.84
C ILE A 37 -0.44 -20.82 -11.56
N LEU A 38 0.20 -21.42 -12.56
CA LEU A 38 1.56 -21.98 -12.46
C LEU A 38 1.73 -22.98 -11.29
N GLY A 39 0.69 -23.78 -11.01
CA GLY A 39 0.70 -24.78 -9.93
C GLY A 39 0.48 -24.19 -8.52
N VAL A 40 0.19 -22.89 -8.40
CA VAL A 40 -0.16 -22.24 -7.13
C VAL A 40 -1.66 -21.91 -7.14
N SER A 41 -2.41 -22.51 -6.22
CA SER A 41 -3.84 -22.24 -6.04
C SER A 41 -4.04 -21.10 -5.06
N ASN A 42 -4.57 -19.97 -5.54
CA ASN A 42 -4.84 -18.80 -4.70
C ASN A 42 -6.02 -17.96 -5.22
N SER A 43 -6.64 -17.19 -4.34
CA SER A 43 -7.76 -16.34 -4.74
C SER A 43 -7.29 -15.19 -5.66
N PRO A 44 -8.11 -14.74 -6.63
CA PRO A 44 -7.77 -13.61 -7.50
C PRO A 44 -7.38 -12.35 -6.71
N VAL A 45 -8.04 -12.14 -5.56
CA VAL A 45 -7.77 -11.02 -4.67
C VAL A 45 -6.40 -11.12 -3.98
N HIS A 46 -5.90 -12.32 -3.78
CA HIS A 46 -4.55 -12.53 -3.28
C HIS A 46 -3.50 -12.19 -4.35
N TRP A 47 -3.75 -12.54 -5.63
CA TRP A 47 -2.90 -12.10 -6.75
C TRP A 47 -2.85 -10.58 -6.90
N ILE A 48 -3.98 -9.89 -6.70
CA ILE A 48 -4.03 -8.42 -6.65
C ILE A 48 -3.17 -7.87 -5.50
N GLY A 49 -3.24 -8.50 -4.32
CA GLY A 49 -2.38 -8.18 -3.17
C GLY A 49 -0.88 -8.34 -3.47
N TRP A 50 -0.50 -9.43 -4.16
CA TRP A 50 0.87 -9.64 -4.63
C TRP A 50 1.32 -8.56 -5.61
N ALA A 51 0.50 -8.22 -6.60
CA ALA A 51 0.84 -7.21 -7.60
C ALA A 51 1.14 -5.85 -6.93
N GLY A 52 0.29 -5.40 -5.99
CA GLY A 52 0.53 -4.19 -5.22
C GLY A 52 1.78 -4.27 -4.34
N THR A 53 1.94 -5.38 -3.63
CA THR A 53 3.10 -5.65 -2.76
C THR A 53 4.42 -5.60 -3.52
N VAL A 54 4.52 -6.31 -4.64
CA VAL A 54 5.72 -6.36 -5.49
C VAL A 54 6.04 -4.96 -6.01
N TYR A 55 5.03 -4.21 -6.46
CA TYR A 55 5.25 -2.82 -6.88
C TYR A 55 5.88 -1.98 -5.76
N ILE A 56 5.31 -2.01 -4.55
CA ILE A 56 5.84 -1.25 -3.40
C ILE A 56 7.26 -1.72 -3.07
N ALA A 57 7.50 -3.03 -3.10
CA ALA A 57 8.77 -3.64 -2.75
C ALA A 57 9.92 -3.15 -3.65
N PHE A 58 9.66 -2.90 -4.94
CA PHE A 58 10.66 -2.38 -5.87
C PHE A 58 10.66 -0.84 -5.97
N ALA A 59 9.49 -0.21 -6.12
CA ALA A 59 9.39 1.23 -6.37
C ALA A 59 9.91 2.07 -5.19
N THR A 60 9.71 1.58 -3.96
CA THR A 60 10.13 2.28 -2.74
C THR A 60 11.65 2.44 -2.61
N PRO A 61 12.49 1.39 -2.79
CA PRO A 61 13.95 1.51 -2.73
C PRO A 61 14.55 2.12 -4.00
N VAL A 62 13.88 1.98 -5.16
CA VAL A 62 14.34 2.63 -6.39
C VAL A 62 14.33 4.15 -6.26
N TYR A 63 13.32 4.74 -5.62
CA TYR A 63 13.24 6.19 -5.45
C TYR A 63 14.48 6.84 -4.78
N PRO A 64 14.94 6.42 -3.58
CA PRO A 64 16.13 6.99 -2.96
C PRO A 64 17.41 6.70 -3.77
N ILE A 65 17.49 5.59 -4.52
CA ILE A 65 18.61 5.31 -5.42
C ILE A 65 18.64 6.34 -6.56
N ILE A 66 17.52 6.54 -7.26
CA ILE A 66 17.41 7.52 -8.35
C ILE A 66 17.69 8.93 -7.82
N LYS A 67 17.14 9.28 -6.65
CA LYS A 67 17.35 10.59 -6.02
C LYS A 67 18.84 10.86 -5.75
N ARG A 68 19.63 9.84 -5.41
CA ARG A 68 21.07 9.96 -5.12
C ARG A 68 21.93 9.91 -6.38
N LYS A 69 21.66 8.99 -7.30
CA LYS A 69 22.52 8.73 -8.47
C LYS A 69 22.12 9.52 -9.72
N PHE A 70 20.85 9.87 -9.87
CA PHE A 70 20.30 10.48 -11.09
C PHE A 70 19.32 11.61 -10.74
N SER A 71 19.84 12.66 -10.08
CA SER A 71 19.03 13.76 -9.52
C SER A 71 18.10 14.42 -10.55
N GLN A 72 18.51 14.49 -11.81
CA GLN A 72 17.71 15.00 -12.95
C GLN A 72 16.36 14.30 -13.16
N TYR A 73 16.24 13.01 -12.79
CA TYR A 73 15.00 12.24 -12.91
C TYR A 73 14.15 12.26 -11.63
N THR A 74 14.64 12.83 -10.53
CA THR A 74 13.96 12.86 -9.23
C THR A 74 12.53 13.40 -9.31
N PRO A 75 12.22 14.49 -10.04
CA PRO A 75 10.86 15.02 -10.05
C PRO A 75 9.86 14.07 -10.73
N LYS A 76 10.29 13.37 -11.79
CA LYS A 76 9.48 12.33 -12.46
C LYS A 76 9.32 11.11 -11.56
N MET A 77 10.43 10.64 -10.98
CA MET A 77 10.42 9.46 -10.10
C MET A 77 9.62 9.70 -8.82
N LEU A 78 9.56 10.93 -8.32
CA LEU A 78 8.67 11.29 -7.21
C LEU A 78 7.20 11.09 -7.58
N GLY A 79 6.79 11.48 -8.79
CA GLY A 79 5.44 11.22 -9.29
C GLY A 79 5.12 9.74 -9.35
N VAL A 80 6.03 8.94 -9.93
CA VAL A 80 5.90 7.47 -10.01
C VAL A 80 5.82 6.86 -8.61
N HIS A 81 6.73 7.24 -7.72
CA HIS A 81 6.76 6.76 -6.34
C HIS A 81 5.45 7.06 -5.59
N VAL A 82 4.93 8.29 -5.68
CA VAL A 82 3.71 8.66 -4.96
C VAL A 82 2.47 8.01 -5.59
N ILE A 83 2.24 8.22 -6.88
CA ILE A 83 1.02 7.73 -7.54
C ILE A 83 1.01 6.21 -7.61
N GLY A 84 2.13 5.60 -8.01
CA GLY A 84 2.22 4.16 -8.11
C GLY A 84 2.07 3.46 -6.76
N ASN A 85 2.69 3.96 -5.68
CA ASN A 85 2.49 3.36 -4.36
C ASN A 85 1.06 3.54 -3.85
N LEU A 86 0.37 4.65 -4.16
CA LEU A 86 -1.03 4.83 -3.78
C LEU A 86 -1.98 3.89 -4.55
N LEU A 87 -1.70 3.64 -5.83
CA LEU A 87 -2.43 2.63 -6.60
C LEU A 87 -2.14 1.22 -6.07
N ALA A 88 -0.90 0.93 -5.70
CA ALA A 88 -0.56 -0.34 -5.05
C ALA A 88 -1.24 -0.50 -3.68
N VAL A 89 -1.32 0.57 -2.88
CA VAL A 89 -2.08 0.61 -1.62
C VAL A 89 -3.55 0.32 -1.87
N LEU A 90 -4.17 0.86 -2.93
CA LEU A 90 -5.56 0.52 -3.29
C LEU A 90 -5.71 -0.99 -3.49
N LEU A 91 -4.82 -1.63 -4.26
CA LEU A 91 -4.85 -3.08 -4.49
C LEU A 91 -4.70 -3.87 -3.18
N VAL A 92 -3.73 -3.51 -2.34
CA VAL A 92 -3.52 -4.13 -1.03
C VAL A 92 -4.71 -3.88 -0.09
N SER A 93 -5.37 -2.73 -0.19
CA SER A 93 -6.55 -2.41 0.63
C SER A 93 -7.78 -3.21 0.21
N ILE A 94 -7.99 -3.43 -1.10
CA ILE A 94 -9.00 -4.35 -1.60
C ILE A 94 -8.71 -5.77 -1.08
N HIS A 95 -7.43 -6.18 -1.13
CA HIS A 95 -7.01 -7.45 -0.56
C HIS A 95 -7.38 -7.59 0.91
N PHE A 96 -6.95 -6.63 1.73
CA PHE A 96 -7.22 -6.62 3.17
C PHE A 96 -8.73 -6.61 3.46
N ALA A 97 -9.49 -5.73 2.80
CA ALA A 97 -10.95 -5.63 2.98
C ALA A 97 -11.66 -6.93 2.64
N HIS A 98 -11.23 -7.63 1.59
CA HIS A 98 -11.76 -8.96 1.25
C HIS A 98 -11.42 -10.01 2.31
N GLN A 99 -10.18 -10.03 2.85
CA GLN A 99 -9.80 -10.98 3.91
C GLN A 99 -10.65 -10.84 5.17
N VAL A 100 -10.85 -9.60 5.64
CA VAL A 100 -11.61 -9.32 6.87
C VAL A 100 -13.13 -9.47 6.71
N THR A 101 -13.62 -9.57 5.47
CA THR A 101 -15.05 -9.78 5.16
C THR A 101 -15.37 -11.21 4.74
N ARG A 102 -14.39 -12.13 4.81
CA ARG A 102 -14.62 -13.55 4.52
C ARG A 102 -15.67 -14.15 5.48
N PRO A 103 -16.44 -15.16 5.02
CA PRO A 103 -17.34 -15.92 5.88
C PRO A 103 -16.59 -16.57 7.05
N ALA A 104 -17.28 -16.81 8.16
CA ALA A 104 -16.71 -17.43 9.36
C ALA A 104 -16.03 -18.79 9.05
N ASP A 105 -16.63 -19.59 8.18
CA ASP A 105 -16.14 -20.92 7.80
C ASP A 105 -14.81 -20.89 7.00
N ASN A 106 -14.37 -19.72 6.56
CA ASN A 106 -13.13 -19.51 5.82
C ASN A 106 -12.42 -18.21 6.25
N TYR A 107 -12.53 -17.87 7.53
CA TYR A 107 -11.92 -16.67 8.09
C TYR A 107 -10.42 -16.90 8.33
N PRO A 108 -9.53 -16.03 7.80
CA PRO A 108 -8.09 -16.22 7.91
C PRO A 108 -7.59 -15.78 9.30
N ASP A 109 -6.41 -16.28 9.70
CA ASP A 109 -5.66 -15.63 10.76
C ASP A 109 -5.11 -14.30 10.24
N LEU A 110 -5.62 -13.20 10.80
CA LEU A 110 -5.29 -11.85 10.36
C LEU A 110 -3.99 -11.31 10.95
N GLY A 111 -3.40 -11.95 11.97
CA GLY A 111 -2.43 -11.35 12.91
C GLY A 111 -1.41 -10.40 12.26
N THR A 112 -0.54 -10.92 11.41
CA THR A 112 0.49 -10.13 10.71
C THR A 112 -0.07 -9.22 9.63
N GLY A 113 -1.23 -9.56 9.04
CA GLY A 113 -1.90 -8.77 8.00
C GLY A 113 -2.46 -7.44 8.52
N VAL A 114 -3.03 -7.42 9.73
CA VAL A 114 -3.51 -6.19 10.37
C VAL A 114 -2.35 -5.27 10.72
N ALA A 115 -1.26 -5.82 11.27
CA ALA A 115 -0.05 -5.05 11.56
C ALA A 115 0.55 -4.44 10.28
N LEU A 116 0.61 -5.22 9.18
CA LEU A 116 1.09 -4.76 7.88
C LEU A 116 0.21 -3.63 7.33
N TYR A 117 -1.10 -3.78 7.39
CA TYR A 117 -2.05 -2.78 6.92
C TYR A 117 -1.95 -1.47 7.71
N ALA A 118 -1.81 -1.55 9.04
CA ALA A 118 -1.58 -0.39 9.90
C ALA A 118 -0.28 0.35 9.54
N ALA A 119 0.82 -0.38 9.34
CA ALA A 119 2.10 0.21 8.90
C ALA A 119 1.95 0.91 7.53
N MET A 120 1.22 0.31 6.60
CA MET A 120 0.93 0.89 5.28
C MET A 120 0.10 2.17 5.39
N VAL A 121 -0.93 2.21 6.24
CA VAL A 121 -1.72 3.43 6.48
C VAL A 121 -0.84 4.56 7.04
N LEU A 122 0.04 4.25 8.00
CA LEU A 122 0.99 5.23 8.55
C LEU A 122 2.01 5.70 7.50
N LEU A 123 2.45 4.82 6.60
CA LEU A 123 3.31 5.19 5.47
C LEU A 123 2.62 6.17 4.52
N VAL A 124 1.37 5.91 4.16
CA VAL A 124 0.57 6.80 3.31
C VAL A 124 0.37 8.14 4.01
N ALA A 125 -0.03 8.14 5.28
CA ALA A 125 -0.24 9.36 6.05
C ALA A 125 1.03 10.22 6.11
N THR A 126 2.17 9.63 6.48
CA THR A 126 3.46 10.33 6.54
C THR A 126 3.95 10.79 5.16
N GLY A 127 3.74 9.99 4.11
CA GLY A 127 4.07 10.36 2.73
C GLY A 127 3.24 11.56 2.24
N MET A 128 1.94 11.58 2.54
CA MET A 128 1.04 12.69 2.20
C MET A 128 1.46 13.98 2.92
N LEU A 129 1.88 13.90 4.18
CA LEU A 129 2.40 15.06 4.91
C LEU A 129 3.67 15.62 4.27
N LEU A 130 4.60 14.76 3.82
CA LEU A 130 5.83 15.18 3.14
C LEU A 130 5.56 15.81 1.78
N VAL A 131 4.67 15.21 0.97
CA VAL A 131 4.38 15.67 -0.39
C VAL A 131 3.58 16.97 -0.37
N SER A 132 2.58 17.09 0.51
CA SER A 132 1.76 18.30 0.65
C SER A 132 2.49 19.48 1.30
N GLY A 133 3.37 19.21 2.27
CA GLY A 133 4.06 20.26 3.03
C GLY A 133 3.17 21.00 4.04
N VAL A 134 2.01 20.45 4.40
CA VAL A 134 1.04 21.09 5.30
C VAL A 134 1.58 21.27 6.73
N LEU A 135 2.41 20.34 7.21
CA LEU A 135 2.96 20.36 8.57
C LEU A 135 4.46 20.68 8.59
N ASN A 136 4.83 21.89 8.15
CA ASN A 136 6.23 22.34 8.12
C ASN A 136 6.92 22.25 9.50
N ARG A 137 6.17 22.40 10.61
CA ARG A 137 6.68 22.27 11.99
C ARG A 137 7.24 20.87 12.29
N PHE A 138 6.65 19.83 11.71
CA PHE A 138 7.02 18.42 11.97
C PHE A 138 7.79 17.79 10.81
N PHE A 139 8.19 18.57 9.82
CA PHE A 139 8.78 18.06 8.58
C PHE A 139 10.04 17.20 8.84
N ARG A 140 10.88 17.58 9.81
CA ARG A 140 12.09 16.83 10.16
C ARG A 140 11.75 15.46 10.75
N GLN A 141 10.79 15.41 11.67
CA GLN A 141 10.31 14.18 12.31
C GLN A 141 9.67 13.26 11.27
N VAL A 142 8.77 13.78 10.43
CA VAL A 142 8.10 12.96 9.40
C VAL A 142 9.12 12.43 8.38
N ARG A 143 10.14 13.21 8.02
CA ARG A 143 11.22 12.77 7.11
C ARG A 143 12.06 11.64 7.69
N PHE A 144 12.14 11.51 9.00
CA PHE A 144 12.79 10.38 9.68
C PHE A 144 11.83 9.20 9.84
N VAL A 145 10.60 9.46 10.30
CA VAL A 145 9.58 8.42 10.57
C VAL A 145 9.17 7.70 9.29
N HIS A 146 9.03 8.39 8.16
CA HIS A 146 8.54 7.77 6.93
C HIS A 146 9.47 6.63 6.42
N PRO A 147 10.80 6.81 6.26
CA PRO A 147 11.71 5.70 5.97
C PRO A 147 11.75 4.62 7.06
N ALA A 148 11.61 4.98 8.35
CA ALA A 148 11.58 4.00 9.43
C ALA A 148 10.34 3.08 9.32
N LEU A 149 9.16 3.66 9.04
CA LEU A 149 7.95 2.91 8.75
C LEU A 149 8.08 2.03 7.50
N ALA A 150 8.84 2.47 6.50
CA ALA A 150 9.11 1.66 5.31
C ALA A 150 9.92 0.42 5.67
N LEU A 151 10.95 0.57 6.52
CA LEU A 151 11.69 -0.56 7.06
C LEU A 151 10.78 -1.50 7.86
N THR A 152 9.92 -0.96 8.74
CA THR A 152 8.93 -1.76 9.47
C THR A 152 8.01 -2.52 8.53
N PHE A 153 7.50 -1.88 7.48
CA PHE A 153 6.69 -2.52 6.45
C PHE A 153 7.44 -3.70 5.80
N TYR A 154 8.72 -3.53 5.46
CA TYR A 154 9.53 -4.63 4.91
C TYR A 154 9.76 -5.79 5.88
N LEU A 155 9.92 -5.52 7.17
CA LEU A 155 10.06 -6.57 8.16
C LEU A 155 8.74 -7.34 8.33
N VAL A 156 7.62 -6.61 8.48
CA VAL A 156 6.30 -7.22 8.70
C VAL A 156 5.83 -7.96 7.45
N ILE A 157 6.10 -7.46 6.24
CA ILE A 157 5.66 -8.14 5.01
C ILE A 157 6.36 -9.48 4.80
N VAL A 158 7.64 -9.60 5.16
CA VAL A 158 8.36 -10.88 5.12
C VAL A 158 7.72 -11.87 6.08
N MET A 159 7.44 -11.46 7.31
CA MET A 159 6.74 -12.31 8.29
C MET A 159 5.33 -12.67 7.84
N HIS A 160 4.60 -11.73 7.21
CA HIS A 160 3.27 -11.97 6.68
C HIS A 160 3.27 -12.99 5.55
N ILE A 161 4.24 -12.92 4.65
CA ILE A 161 4.42 -13.90 3.58
C ILE A 161 4.78 -15.27 4.17
N ILE A 162 5.73 -15.35 5.10
CA ILE A 162 6.14 -16.62 5.70
C ILE A 162 4.98 -17.31 6.45
N HIS A 163 4.16 -16.55 7.17
CA HIS A 163 2.99 -17.11 7.87
C HIS A 163 1.80 -17.39 6.93
N GLY A 164 1.76 -16.75 5.76
CA GLY A 164 0.66 -16.85 4.80
C GLY A 164 0.92 -17.81 3.63
N LEU A 165 2.12 -18.40 3.56
CA LEU A 165 2.47 -19.54 2.70
C LEU A 165 2.04 -20.84 3.38
#